data_AF-A0A6M0C2V6-F1
#
_entry.id   AF-A0A6M0C2V6-F1
#
_cell.length_a   1.000
_cell.length_b   1.000
_cell.length_c   1.000
_cell.angle_alpha   90.00
_cell.angle_beta   90.00
_cell.angle_gamma   90.00
#
_symmetry.space_group_name_H-M   'P 1'
#
loop_
_entity.id
_entity.type
_entity.pdbx_description
1 polymer ?
#
loop_
_entity_poly.entity_id
_entity_poly.type
_entity_poly.pdbx_seq_one_letter_code
_entity_poly.pdbx_strand_id
1 'polypeptide(L)' 'MIVIVMGVSGSGKSTVGESLAKSLHWDFYDADSFTVVNLILSFFISRSPH' A
#
# COMPACT_ATOMS: atom_id res chain seq x y z
N MET A 1 14.43 8.39 4.19
CA MET A 1 15.03 7.03 4.25
C MET A 1 13.96 6.05 3.81
N ILE A 2 14.29 5.05 2.99
CA ILE A 2 13.32 4.07 2.46
C ILE A 2 13.75 2.69 2.93
N VAL A 3 12.83 1.91 3.48
CA VAL A 3 13.05 0.52 3.91
C VAL A 3 12.18 -0.40 3.08
N ILE A 4 12.78 -1.41 2.47
CA ILE A 4 12.09 -2.40 1.66
C ILE A 4 12.22 -3.76 2.35
N VAL A 5 11.08 -4.39 2.67
CA VAL A 5 11.03 -5.71 3.31
C VAL A 5 10.63 -6.75 2.25
N MET A 6 11.57 -7.61 1.85
CA MET A 6 11.35 -8.66 0.85
C MET A 6 11.39 -10.06 1.48
N GLY A 7 10.76 -11.04 0.83
CA GLY A 7 10.74 -12.45 1.27
C GLY A 7 9.55 -13.22 0.71
N VAL A 8 9.52 -14.54 0.94
CA VAL A 8 8.54 -15.44 0.35
C VAL A 8 7.10 -15.18 0.82
N SER A 9 6.09 -15.46 -0.01
CA SER A 9 4.68 -15.27 0.35
C SER A 9 4.35 -16.02 1.65
N GLY A 10 3.58 -15.39 2.55
CA GLY A 10 3.22 -15.95 3.85
C GLY A 10 4.26 -15.78 4.98
N SER A 11 5.43 -15.18 4.72
CA SER A 11 6.47 -15.00 5.76
C SER A 11 6.23 -13.86 6.76
N GLY A 12 5.02 -13.25 6.77
CA GLY A 12 4.65 -12.20 7.74
C GLY A 12 5.25 -10.81 7.51
N LYS A 13 5.73 -10.51 6.29
CA LYS A 13 6.41 -9.24 5.98
C LYS A 13 5.57 -8.00 6.22
N SER A 14 4.29 -8.04 5.84
CA SER A 14 3.37 -6.91 6.05
C SER A 14 3.17 -6.63 7.54
N THR A 15 3.07 -7.67 8.38
CA THR A 15 2.97 -7.53 9.84
C THR A 15 4.20 -6.88 10.46
N VAL A 16 5.40 -7.30 10.03
CA VAL A 16 6.66 -6.72 10.52
C VAL A 16 6.81 -5.28 10.03
N GLY A 17 6.51 -5.01 8.75
CA GLY A 17 6.61 -3.68 8.16
C GLY A 17 5.66 -2.68 8.81
N GLU A 18 4.44 -3.08 9.12
CA GLU A 18 3.46 -2.22 9.79
C GLU A 18 3.87 -1.89 11.23
N SER A 19 4.36 -2.88 11.99
CA SER A 19 4.86 -2.64 13.36
C SER A 19 6.10 -1.74 13.36
N LEU A 20 7.00 -1.92 12.40
CA LEU A 20 8.21 -1.10 12.26
C LEU A 20 7.86 0.35 11.91
N ALA A 21 6.93 0.54 10.97
CA ALA A 21 6.45 1.85 10.57
C ALA A 21 5.80 2.60 11.73
N LYS A 22 4.95 1.93 12.53
CA LYS A 22 4.35 2.49 13.75
C LYS A 22 5.41 2.96 14.75
N SER A 23 6.43 2.15 15.02
CA SER A 23 7.52 2.48 15.94
C SER A 23 8.40 3.64 15.45
N LEU A 24 8.56 3.80 14.13
CA LEU A 24 9.37 4.85 13.52
C LEU A 24 8.56 6.10 13.14
N HIS A 25 7.24 6.07 13.33
CA HIS A 25 6.29 7.07 12.85
C HIS A 25 6.43 7.33 11.34
N TRP A 26 6.59 6.25 10.58
CA TRP A 26 6.70 6.27 9.13
C TRP A 26 5.43 5.74 8.49
N ASP A 27 5.18 6.14 7.24
CA ASP A 27 4.11 5.58 6.45
C ASP A 27 4.47 4.18 5.96
N PHE A 28 3.55 3.23 6.15
CA PHE A 28 3.65 1.88 5.61
C PHE A 28 2.85 1.77 4.31
N TYR A 29 3.50 1.31 3.26
CA TYR A 29 2.87 1.01 1.99
C TYR A 29 3.10 -0.47 1.64
N ASP A 30 2.00 -1.22 1.51
CA ASP A 30 2.07 -2.60 1.05
C ASP A 30 2.20 -2.61 -0.48
N ALA A 31 3.18 -3.35 -1.01
CA ALA A 31 3.45 -3.42 -2.44
C ALA A 31 2.31 -4.08 -3.23
N ASP A 32 1.48 -4.90 -2.60
CA ASP A 32 0.34 -5.56 -3.25
C ASP A 32 -0.91 -4.65 -3.33
N SER A 33 -0.92 -3.52 -2.61
CA SER A 33 -2.05 -2.57 -2.62
C SER A 33 -2.08 -1.64 -3.84
N PHE A 34 -1.09 -1.72 -4.73
CA PHE A 34 -1.07 -0.96 -5.97
C PHE A 34 -1.96 -1.61 -7.05
N THR A 35 -3.29 -1.49 -6.88
CA THR A 35 -4.26 -1.92 -7.89
C THR A 35 -4.75 -0.74 -8.74
N VAL A 36 -4.48 -0.77 -10.05
CA VAL A 36 -4.87 0.27 -11.04
C VAL A 36 -6.38 0.60 -11.03
N VAL A 37 -7.21 -0.34 -10.58
CA VAL A 37 -8.68 -0.23 -10.56
C VAL A 37 -9.19 0.92 -9.70
N ASN A 38 -8.52 1.26 -8.58
CA ASN A 38 -8.96 2.35 -7.70
C ASN A 38 -8.84 3.71 -8.42
N LEU A 39 -7.77 3.91 -9.18
CA LEU A 39 -7.56 5.11 -10.00
C LEU A 39 -8.63 5.25 -11.10
N ILE A 40 -9.01 4.15 -11.74
CA ILE A 40 -10.02 4.15 -12.82
C ILE A 40 -11.41 4.51 -12.27
N LEU A 41 -11.77 3.98 -11.09
CA LEU A 41 -13.04 4.30 -10.42
C LEU A 41 -13.13 5.77 -10.04
N SER A 42 -12.08 6.35 -9.44
CA SER A 42 -12.05 7.79 -9.11
C SER A 42 -12.17 8.66 -10.37
N PHE A 43 -11.55 8.24 -11.48
CA PHE A 43 -11.62 8.97 -12.75
C PHE A 43 -13.01 8.89 -13.40
N PHE A 44 -13.67 7.73 -13.34
CA PHE A 44 -15.04 7.56 -13.83
C PHE A 44 -16.06 8.33 -13.00
N ILE A 45 -15.94 8.30 -11.66
CA ILE A 45 -16.83 9.05 -10.76
C ILE A 45 -16.62 10.56 -10.92
N SER A 46 -15.37 11.02 -11.09
CA SER A 46 -15.06 12.43 -11.35
C SER A 46 -15.51 12.93 -12.74
N ARG A 47 -15.72 12.03 -13.71
CA ARG A 47 -16.15 12.37 -15.07
C ARG A 47 -17.60 12.07 -15.37
N SER A 48 -18.38 11.58 -14.41
CA SER A 48 -19.81 11.39 -14.60
C SER A 48 -20.48 12.77 -14.65
N PRO A 49 -20.92 13.25 -15.84
CA PRO A 49 -21.69 14.47 -15.91
C PRO A 49 -23.12 14.14 -15.43
N HIS A 50 -23.66 14.98 -14.56
CA HIS A 50 -25.11 15.09 -14.46
C HIS A 50 -25.68 15.56 -15.80
#